data_AF-C4A011-F1
#
_entry.id   AF-C4A011-F1
#
_cell.length_a   1.000
_cell.length_b   1.000
_cell.length_c   1.000
_cell.angle_alpha   90.00
_cell.angle_beta   90.00
_cell.angle_gamma   90.00
#
_symmetry.space_group_name_H-M   'P 1'
#
loop_
_entity.id
_entity.type
_entity.pdbx_description
1 polymer ?
#
loop_
_entity_poly.entity_id
_entity_poly.type
_entity_poly.pdbx_seq_one_letter_code
_entity_poly.pdbx_strand_id
1 'polypeptide(L)'
;MTCDAIIAAGMCGCCGALRPRYKKLVDAIFPEDPQDGLVKTNMDKLTFYTIRAPEKLDRVGEYLAQRLSRDVSRNRKGYVVIAMEALDQLLLACHAQSINLFVESFLKMVSKLLESRDPDLQILGSTSFVKFTNIEEDTPSYHRRYDFFVSKFSAMAHSNNQAPDVRIKVRVAGLRGLQGVVKKTSSDELQVNIWDKVHMDKIVPSLLYNMHEEDSQLQDTTRPTTVAETCLRDLVCRAAFGCIKSVLKPALSHLDNHQLWVPNRFAVKCFKIIMYSMQSQYSHVAIQSLLSHLDDHTRDSARIKASIVGVLRETVSIAAAGSIG
;
A
#
# COMPACT_ATOMS: atom_id res chain seq x y z
N MET A 1 -41.09 -35.15 22.30
CA MET A 1 -40.61 -34.29 21.20
C MET A 1 -39.24 -33.74 21.62
N THR A 2 -38.21 -34.55 21.90
CA THR A 2 -37.32 -35.33 20.99
C THR A 2 -36.86 -34.46 19.82
N CYS A 3 -35.64 -33.90 19.90
CA CYS A 3 -34.34 -34.48 19.49
C CYS A 3 -33.97 -33.94 18.11
N ASP A 4 -32.85 -33.23 17.99
CA ASP A 4 -32.01 -33.20 16.79
C ASP A 4 -30.64 -32.57 17.11
N ALA A 5 -29.88 -33.34 17.88
CA ALA A 5 -28.43 -33.42 17.72
C ALA A 5 -28.14 -34.68 16.89
N ILE A 6 -27.08 -34.63 16.08
CA ILE A 6 -26.53 -35.71 15.21
C ILE A 6 -27.11 -35.70 13.79
N ILE A 7 -26.40 -35.04 12.86
CA ILE A 7 -25.98 -35.67 11.59
C ILE A 7 -24.56 -35.20 11.29
N ALA A 8 -23.60 -36.02 11.75
CA ALA A 8 -22.28 -36.12 11.13
C ALA A 8 -22.33 -37.24 10.08
N ALA A 9 -21.61 -37.03 8.97
CA ALA A 9 -21.19 -38.02 7.98
C ALA A 9 -22.27 -38.67 7.07
N GLY A 10 -22.12 -38.47 5.76
CA GLY A 10 -22.67 -39.38 4.73
C GLY A 10 -23.54 -38.74 3.65
N MET A 11 -22.91 -38.47 2.49
CA MET A 11 -23.48 -38.51 1.13
C MET A 11 -24.86 -37.85 0.84
N CYS A 12 -24.86 -36.82 -0.02
CA CYS A 12 -25.85 -36.76 -1.11
C CYS A 12 -25.35 -35.91 -2.29
N GLY A 13 -24.90 -36.58 -3.35
CA GLY A 13 -24.34 -36.04 -4.60
C GLY A 13 -25.37 -35.46 -5.57
N CYS A 14 -26.39 -34.75 -5.11
CA CYS A 14 -27.41 -34.12 -5.97
C CYS A 14 -27.30 -32.57 -6.04
N CYS A 15 -26.37 -31.96 -5.28
CA CYS A 15 -26.19 -30.50 -5.28
C CYS A 15 -25.33 -29.97 -6.44
N GLY A 16 -24.75 -30.83 -7.28
CA GLY A 16 -23.93 -30.44 -8.42
C GLY A 16 -24.75 -29.85 -9.58
N ALA A 17 -25.96 -30.38 -9.84
CA ALA A 17 -26.79 -29.98 -10.97
C ALA A 17 -27.37 -28.56 -10.81
N LEU A 18 -27.75 -28.17 -9.60
CA LEU A 18 -28.36 -26.88 -9.26
C LEU A 18 -27.36 -25.75 -8.99
N ARG A 19 -26.04 -26.03 -8.99
CA ARG A 19 -25.04 -24.98 -8.76
C ARG A 19 -25.03 -23.98 -9.93
N PRO A 20 -25.09 -22.66 -9.65
CA PRO A 20 -24.95 -21.63 -10.68
C PRO A 20 -23.68 -21.82 -11.51
N ARG A 21 -23.80 -21.60 -12.83
CA ARG A 21 -22.70 -21.80 -13.79
C ARG A 21 -21.40 -21.09 -13.39
N TYR A 22 -21.49 -19.86 -12.90
CA TYR A 22 -20.32 -19.09 -12.48
C TYR A 22 -19.54 -19.77 -11.32
N LYS A 23 -20.23 -20.40 -10.36
CA LYS A 23 -19.57 -21.11 -9.25
C LYS A 23 -18.82 -22.34 -9.76
N LYS A 24 -19.38 -23.07 -10.72
CA LYS A 24 -18.72 -24.22 -11.36
C LYS A 24 -17.46 -23.80 -12.10
N LEU A 25 -17.52 -22.69 -12.84
CA LEU A 25 -16.35 -22.14 -13.54
C LEU A 25 -15.26 -21.72 -12.56
N VAL A 26 -15.62 -21.02 -11.48
CA VAL A 26 -14.67 -20.66 -10.42
C VAL A 26 -14.08 -21.90 -9.75
N ASP A 27 -14.90 -22.87 -9.35
CA ASP A 27 -14.39 -24.09 -8.69
C ASP A 27 -13.43 -24.87 -9.60
N ALA A 28 -13.64 -24.84 -10.92
CA ALA A 28 -12.80 -25.54 -11.90
C ALA A 28 -11.40 -24.93 -12.08
N ILE A 29 -11.15 -23.69 -11.64
CA ILE A 29 -9.80 -23.11 -11.71
C ILE A 29 -8.88 -23.64 -10.58
N PHE A 30 -9.46 -24.25 -9.54
CA PHE A 30 -8.72 -24.79 -8.42
C PHE A 30 -8.42 -26.28 -8.65
N PRO A 31 -7.14 -26.69 -8.66
CA PRO A 31 -6.74 -28.09 -8.73
C PRO A 31 -7.04 -28.84 -7.43
N GLU A 32 -6.91 -30.17 -7.47
CA GLU A 32 -6.96 -31.01 -6.27
C GLU A 32 -5.74 -30.76 -5.38
N ASP A 33 -4.53 -30.72 -5.95
CA ASP A 33 -3.31 -30.32 -5.25
C ASP A 33 -3.01 -28.83 -5.49
N PRO A 34 -2.92 -28.00 -4.43
CA PRO A 34 -2.58 -26.59 -4.59
C PRO A 34 -1.19 -26.33 -5.20
N GLN A 35 -0.27 -27.30 -5.23
CA GLN A 35 1.04 -27.15 -5.88
C GLN A 35 0.95 -27.08 -7.41
N ASP A 36 -0.12 -27.62 -8.00
CA ASP A 36 -0.35 -27.57 -9.45
C ASP A 36 -0.65 -26.14 -9.94
N GLY A 37 -0.97 -25.23 -9.02
CA GLY A 37 -1.24 -23.83 -9.32
C GLY A 37 -2.56 -23.60 -10.06
N LEU A 38 -2.74 -22.38 -10.58
CA LEU A 38 -3.96 -22.00 -11.28
C LEU A 38 -4.12 -22.76 -12.61
N VAL A 39 -5.26 -23.43 -12.79
CA VAL A 39 -5.55 -24.19 -14.03
C VAL A 39 -5.86 -23.21 -15.18
N LYS A 40 -4.82 -22.86 -15.96
CA LYS A 40 -4.86 -21.82 -17.01
C LYS A 40 -6.03 -21.97 -17.98
N THR A 41 -6.27 -23.17 -18.52
CA THR A 41 -7.37 -23.40 -19.48
C THR A 41 -8.75 -23.13 -18.88
N ASN A 42 -8.94 -23.36 -17.58
CA ASN A 42 -10.20 -23.06 -16.90
C ASN A 42 -10.29 -21.58 -16.52
N MET A 43 -9.15 -20.95 -16.23
CA MET A 43 -9.06 -19.51 -16.05
C MET A 43 -9.45 -18.76 -17.32
N ASP A 44 -8.95 -19.16 -18.49
CA ASP A 44 -9.31 -18.54 -19.78
C ASP A 44 -10.83 -18.63 -20.04
N LYS A 45 -11.45 -19.76 -19.72
CA LYS A 45 -12.91 -19.93 -19.80
C LYS A 45 -13.65 -19.00 -18.84
N LEU A 46 -13.14 -18.81 -17.63
CA LEU A 46 -13.72 -17.91 -16.64
C LEU A 46 -13.59 -16.45 -17.11
N THR A 47 -12.41 -16.04 -17.57
CA THR A 47 -12.15 -14.71 -18.14
C THR A 47 -13.05 -14.42 -19.32
N PHE A 48 -13.18 -15.36 -20.26
CA PHE A 48 -14.08 -15.21 -21.40
C PHE A 48 -15.56 -15.09 -20.98
N TYR A 49 -15.95 -15.84 -19.95
CA TYR A 49 -17.29 -15.77 -19.39
C TYR A 49 -17.58 -14.39 -18.76
N THR A 50 -16.63 -13.81 -18.01
CA THR A 50 -16.80 -12.50 -17.38
C THR A 50 -16.75 -11.35 -18.38
N ILE A 51 -15.92 -11.43 -19.43
CA ILE A 51 -15.88 -10.44 -20.51
C ILE A 51 -17.21 -10.41 -21.28
N ARG A 52 -17.81 -11.58 -21.54
CA ARG A 52 -19.11 -11.66 -22.23
C ARG A 52 -20.29 -11.23 -21.38
N ALA A 53 -20.18 -11.34 -20.06
CA ALA A 53 -21.26 -11.04 -19.12
C ALA A 53 -20.70 -10.25 -17.91
N PRO A 54 -20.40 -8.95 -18.08
CA PRO A 54 -19.78 -8.12 -17.05
C PRO A 54 -20.60 -8.06 -15.75
N GLU A 55 -21.92 -8.18 -15.83
CA GLU A 55 -22.80 -8.22 -14.66
C GLU A 55 -22.62 -9.47 -13.79
N LYS A 56 -21.93 -10.49 -14.28
CA LYS A 56 -21.56 -11.69 -13.51
C LYS A 56 -20.22 -11.55 -12.82
N LEU A 57 -19.38 -10.60 -13.22
CA LEU A 57 -18.05 -10.39 -12.67
C LEU A 57 -18.11 -10.11 -11.16
N ASP A 58 -19.09 -9.32 -10.73
CA ASP A 58 -19.32 -9.03 -9.31
C ASP A 58 -19.57 -10.31 -8.49
N ARG A 59 -20.48 -11.19 -8.97
CA ARG A 59 -20.78 -12.48 -8.30
C ARG A 59 -19.58 -13.43 -8.29
N VAL A 60 -18.73 -13.38 -9.32
CA VAL A 60 -17.48 -14.13 -9.37
C VAL A 60 -16.51 -13.60 -8.32
N GLY A 61 -16.33 -12.29 -8.24
CA GLY A 61 -15.50 -11.62 -7.23
C GLY A 61 -15.96 -11.93 -5.81
N GLU A 62 -17.26 -11.84 -5.52
CA GLU A 62 -17.81 -12.14 -4.20
C GLU A 62 -17.58 -13.60 -3.80
N TYR A 63 -17.80 -14.54 -4.73
CA TYR A 63 -17.59 -15.95 -4.46
C TYR A 63 -16.10 -16.29 -4.24
N LEU A 64 -15.19 -15.67 -5.00
CA LEU A 64 -13.75 -15.77 -4.77
C LEU A 64 -13.37 -15.20 -3.40
N ALA A 65 -13.95 -14.07 -2.99
CA ALA A 65 -13.70 -13.49 -1.67
C ALA A 65 -14.17 -14.38 -0.52
N GLN A 66 -15.36 -14.97 -0.64
CA GLN A 66 -15.88 -15.94 0.33
C GLN A 66 -15.00 -17.21 0.39
N ARG A 67 -14.49 -17.67 -0.75
CA ARG A 67 -13.58 -18.84 -0.81
C ARG A 67 -12.23 -18.52 -0.16
N LEU A 68 -11.59 -17.42 -0.54
CA LEU A 68 -10.31 -16.99 0.03
C LEU A 68 -10.43 -16.80 1.55
N SER A 69 -11.48 -16.17 2.05
CA SER A 69 -11.68 -15.99 3.49
C SER A 69 -11.72 -17.32 4.25
N ARG A 70 -12.37 -18.35 3.67
CA ARG A 70 -12.39 -19.72 4.22
C ARG A 70 -11.04 -20.41 4.12
N ASP A 71 -10.26 -20.16 3.07
CA ASP A 71 -8.95 -20.77 2.88
C ASP A 71 -7.90 -20.15 3.81
N VAL A 72 -7.97 -18.85 4.03
CA VAL A 72 -7.17 -18.14 5.05
C VAL A 72 -7.49 -18.68 6.44
N SER A 73 -8.76 -18.83 6.82
CA SER A 73 -9.12 -19.35 8.15
C SER A 73 -8.74 -20.81 8.39
N ARG A 74 -8.64 -21.60 7.31
CA ARG A 74 -8.19 -23.00 7.34
C ARG A 74 -6.68 -23.17 7.11
N ASN A 75 -5.93 -22.07 7.03
CA ASN A 75 -4.49 -22.06 6.78
C ASN A 75 -4.07 -22.80 5.48
N ARG A 76 -4.91 -22.75 4.44
CA ARG A 76 -4.64 -23.40 3.14
C ARG A 76 -3.99 -22.42 2.16
N LYS A 77 -2.74 -22.03 2.45
CA LYS A 77 -2.04 -20.95 1.72
C LYS A 77 -2.00 -21.15 0.20
N GLY A 78 -1.76 -22.37 -0.29
CA GLY A 78 -1.67 -22.63 -1.72
C GLY A 78 -2.96 -22.27 -2.49
N TYR A 79 -4.14 -22.58 -1.94
CA TYR A 79 -5.40 -22.15 -2.55
C TYR A 79 -5.63 -20.64 -2.43
N VAL A 80 -5.11 -19.99 -1.38
CA VAL A 80 -5.15 -18.53 -1.27
C VAL A 80 -4.34 -17.87 -2.38
N VAL A 81 -3.15 -18.40 -2.70
CA VAL A 81 -2.32 -17.94 -3.83
C VAL A 81 -3.09 -18.07 -5.14
N ILE A 82 -3.70 -19.24 -5.40
CA ILE A 82 -4.49 -19.47 -6.62
C ILE A 82 -5.67 -18.50 -6.72
N ALA A 83 -6.38 -18.25 -5.61
CA ALA A 83 -7.49 -17.31 -5.58
C ALA A 83 -7.05 -15.88 -5.90
N MET A 84 -5.90 -15.44 -5.37
CA MET A 84 -5.35 -14.11 -5.67
C MET A 84 -4.84 -14.00 -7.11
N GLU A 85 -4.19 -15.05 -7.64
CA GLU A 85 -3.72 -15.07 -9.03
C GLU A 85 -4.89 -15.00 -10.03
N ALA A 86 -5.95 -15.77 -9.79
CA ALA A 86 -7.16 -15.71 -10.59
C ALA A 86 -7.78 -14.30 -10.58
N LEU A 87 -7.80 -13.67 -9.41
CA LEU A 87 -8.36 -12.33 -9.23
C LEU A 87 -7.53 -11.26 -9.92
N ASP A 88 -6.19 -11.33 -9.83
CA ASP A 88 -5.26 -10.45 -10.56
C ASP A 88 -5.48 -10.56 -12.08
N GLN A 89 -5.66 -11.78 -12.60
CA GLN A 89 -5.91 -12.00 -14.03
C GLN A 89 -7.26 -11.43 -14.48
N LEU A 90 -8.33 -11.65 -13.70
CA LEU A 90 -9.64 -11.06 -13.98
C LEU A 90 -9.60 -9.53 -13.99
N LEU A 91 -8.86 -8.95 -13.05
CA LEU A 91 -8.70 -7.51 -12.92
C LEU A 91 -7.98 -6.90 -14.12
N LEU A 92 -6.98 -7.59 -14.68
CA LEU A 92 -6.26 -7.16 -15.88
C LEU A 92 -7.06 -7.36 -17.18
N ALA A 93 -7.88 -8.40 -17.25
CA ALA A 93 -8.62 -8.75 -18.45
C ALA A 93 -9.93 -7.98 -18.63
N CYS A 94 -10.53 -7.49 -17.54
CA CYS A 94 -11.78 -6.74 -17.56
C CYS A 94 -11.50 -5.22 -17.61
N HIS A 95 -12.19 -4.48 -18.49
CA HIS A 95 -11.98 -3.04 -18.70
C HIS A 95 -12.82 -2.17 -17.73
N ALA A 96 -12.33 -0.96 -17.46
CA ALA A 96 -12.68 -0.06 -16.35
C ALA A 96 -14.18 0.21 -16.12
N GLN A 97 -15.01 0.21 -17.18
CA GLN A 97 -16.42 0.60 -17.10
C GLN A 97 -17.31 -0.37 -16.29
N SER A 98 -16.83 -1.58 -15.97
CA SER A 98 -17.61 -2.62 -15.26
C SER A 98 -17.02 -3.05 -13.90
N ILE A 99 -15.92 -2.42 -13.45
CA ILE A 99 -15.08 -2.98 -12.37
C ILE A 99 -15.47 -2.49 -10.96
N ASN A 100 -16.26 -1.43 -10.77
CA ASN A 100 -16.39 -0.79 -9.44
C ASN A 100 -16.76 -1.76 -8.29
N LEU A 101 -17.73 -2.65 -8.47
CA LEU A 101 -18.10 -3.66 -7.46
C LEU A 101 -17.08 -4.81 -7.36
N PHE A 102 -16.47 -5.18 -8.49
CA PHE A 102 -15.40 -6.18 -8.51
C PHE A 102 -14.14 -5.68 -7.79
N VAL A 103 -13.78 -4.40 -7.93
CA VAL A 103 -12.73 -3.75 -7.15
C VAL A 103 -13.04 -3.84 -5.66
N GLU A 104 -14.30 -3.68 -5.24
CA GLU A 104 -14.66 -3.83 -3.83
C GLU A 104 -14.38 -5.25 -3.32
N SER A 105 -14.78 -6.27 -4.09
CA SER A 105 -14.46 -7.67 -3.78
C SER A 105 -12.94 -7.93 -3.76
N PHE A 106 -12.20 -7.34 -4.70
CA PHE A 106 -10.73 -7.38 -4.73
C PHE A 106 -10.11 -6.76 -3.48
N LEU A 107 -10.50 -5.54 -3.14
CA LEU A 107 -9.98 -4.83 -1.97
C LEU A 107 -10.38 -5.55 -0.67
N LYS A 108 -11.54 -6.21 -0.59
CA LYS A 108 -11.91 -7.08 0.53
C LYS A 108 -10.96 -8.27 0.68
N MET A 109 -10.59 -8.94 -0.41
CA MET A 109 -9.63 -10.04 -0.41
C MET A 109 -8.24 -9.58 0.02
N VAL A 110 -7.73 -8.50 -0.58
CA VAL A 110 -6.46 -7.90 -0.17
C VAL A 110 -6.49 -7.54 1.31
N SER A 111 -7.55 -6.87 1.78
CA SER A 111 -7.68 -6.49 3.20
C SER A 111 -7.58 -7.70 4.13
N LYS A 112 -8.25 -8.81 3.76
CA LYS A 112 -8.19 -10.06 4.53
C LYS A 112 -6.78 -10.63 4.63
N LEU A 113 -5.98 -10.51 3.58
CA LEU A 113 -4.58 -10.94 3.58
C LEU A 113 -3.69 -10.04 4.44
N LEU A 114 -3.88 -8.73 4.35
CA LEU A 114 -3.13 -7.74 5.15
C LEU A 114 -3.46 -7.81 6.65
N GLU A 115 -4.64 -8.32 7.02
CA GLU A 115 -5.01 -8.62 8.41
C GLU A 115 -4.37 -9.88 8.97
N SER A 116 -3.83 -10.75 8.11
CA SER A 116 -3.16 -11.97 8.55
C SER A 116 -1.89 -11.64 9.34
N ARG A 117 -1.53 -12.51 10.28
CA ARG A 117 -0.22 -12.47 10.97
C ARG A 117 0.89 -13.12 10.15
N ASP A 118 0.53 -13.77 9.05
CA ASP A 118 1.42 -14.48 8.17
C ASP A 118 2.10 -13.52 7.17
N PRO A 119 3.43 -13.37 7.25
CA PRO A 119 4.19 -12.49 6.35
C PRO A 119 3.96 -12.80 4.87
N ASP A 120 3.84 -14.07 4.50
CA ASP A 120 3.69 -14.46 3.09
C ASP A 120 2.34 -13.97 2.54
N LEU A 121 1.28 -14.07 3.35
CA LEU A 121 -0.04 -13.57 2.96
C LEU A 121 -0.06 -12.04 2.89
N GLN A 122 0.59 -11.35 3.82
CA GLN A 122 0.73 -9.90 3.77
C GLN A 122 1.47 -9.45 2.49
N ILE A 123 2.58 -10.10 2.15
CA ILE A 123 3.37 -9.82 0.94
C ILE A 123 2.55 -10.11 -0.32
N LEU A 124 1.79 -11.22 -0.36
CA LEU A 124 0.90 -11.55 -1.47
C LEU A 124 -0.17 -10.47 -1.67
N GLY A 125 -0.85 -10.07 -0.58
CA GLY A 125 -1.85 -9.00 -0.61
C GLY A 125 -1.28 -7.67 -1.10
N SER A 126 -0.12 -7.25 -0.57
CA SER A 126 0.59 -6.05 -1.03
C SER A 126 0.94 -6.12 -2.52
N THR A 127 1.42 -7.28 -3.00
CA THR A 127 1.82 -7.47 -4.39
C THR A 127 0.63 -7.32 -5.34
N SER A 128 -0.49 -7.96 -5.03
CA SER A 128 -1.73 -7.80 -5.81
C SER A 128 -2.24 -6.36 -5.77
N PHE A 129 -2.22 -5.71 -4.59
CA PHE A 129 -2.61 -4.29 -4.48
C PHE A 129 -1.75 -3.38 -5.37
N VAL A 130 -0.44 -3.60 -5.42
CA VAL A 130 0.46 -2.82 -6.28
C VAL A 130 0.13 -3.05 -7.76
N LYS A 131 -0.12 -4.29 -8.19
CA LYS A 131 -0.59 -4.56 -9.57
C LYS A 131 -1.84 -3.76 -9.90
N PHE A 132 -2.83 -3.77 -9.00
CA PHE A 132 -4.05 -2.99 -9.14
C PHE A 132 -3.78 -1.47 -9.24
N THR A 133 -2.85 -0.94 -8.45
CA THR A 133 -2.52 0.50 -8.49
C THR A 133 -1.88 0.94 -9.81
N ASN A 134 -1.40 -0.02 -10.62
CA ASN A 134 -0.82 0.23 -11.94
C ASN A 134 -1.83 0.13 -13.09
N ILE A 135 -3.07 -0.29 -12.83
CA ILE A 135 -4.11 -0.33 -13.84
C ILE A 135 -4.69 1.08 -14.00
N GLU A 136 -4.73 1.61 -15.22
CA GLU A 136 -5.37 2.89 -15.51
C GLU A 136 -6.90 2.73 -15.43
N GLU A 137 -7.57 3.71 -14.82
CA GLU A 137 -9.02 3.69 -14.66
C GLU A 137 -9.60 4.92 -15.36
N ASP A 138 -10.51 4.69 -16.32
CA ASP A 138 -11.19 5.76 -17.06
C ASP A 138 -12.10 6.62 -16.17
N THR A 139 -12.52 6.07 -15.03
CA THR A 139 -13.38 6.75 -14.06
C THR A 139 -12.76 6.64 -12.67
N PRO A 140 -12.57 7.76 -11.96
CA PRO A 140 -12.06 7.71 -10.61
C PRO A 140 -12.96 6.91 -9.67
N SER A 141 -12.36 6.06 -8.85
CA SER A 141 -13.09 5.17 -7.94
C SER A 141 -13.25 5.80 -6.56
N TYR A 142 -14.35 6.54 -6.39
CA TYR A 142 -14.63 7.36 -5.21
C TYR A 142 -14.93 6.60 -3.90
N HIS A 143 -14.99 5.26 -3.91
CA HIS A 143 -15.46 4.43 -2.77
C HIS A 143 -14.37 3.64 -2.04
N ARG A 144 -13.09 3.95 -2.28
CA ARG A 144 -11.99 3.14 -1.73
C ARG A 144 -11.66 3.57 -0.30
N ARG A 145 -11.82 2.65 0.64
CA ARG A 145 -11.43 2.79 2.06
C ARG A 145 -9.91 2.75 2.22
N TYR A 146 -9.20 3.73 1.65
CA TYR A 146 -7.74 3.79 1.70
C TYR A 146 -7.18 3.98 3.11
N ASP A 147 -7.96 4.51 4.07
CA ASP A 147 -7.51 4.64 5.46
C ASP A 147 -7.04 3.31 6.09
N PHE A 148 -7.78 2.23 5.82
CA PHE A 148 -7.39 0.89 6.25
C PHE A 148 -6.05 0.48 5.61
N PHE A 149 -5.89 0.70 4.31
CA PHE A 149 -4.67 0.36 3.57
C PHE A 149 -3.47 1.18 4.04
N VAL A 150 -3.62 2.49 4.21
CA VAL A 150 -2.58 3.36 4.78
C VAL A 150 -2.16 2.83 6.14
N SER A 151 -3.12 2.53 7.03
CA SER A 151 -2.84 2.03 8.37
C SER A 151 -2.10 0.68 8.35
N LYS A 152 -2.54 -0.27 7.51
CA LYS A 152 -1.90 -1.60 7.41
C LYS A 152 -0.53 -1.54 6.75
N PHE A 153 -0.38 -0.82 5.64
CA PHE A 153 0.91 -0.70 4.96
C PHE A 153 1.94 0.08 5.78
N SER A 154 1.53 1.11 6.52
CA SER A 154 2.39 1.77 7.51
C SER A 154 2.82 0.82 8.62
N ALA A 155 1.92 -0.03 9.14
CA ALA A 155 2.30 -1.03 10.14
C ALA A 155 3.30 -2.06 9.58
N MET A 156 3.10 -2.51 8.34
CA MET A 156 4.05 -3.40 7.66
C MET A 156 5.42 -2.75 7.44
N ALA A 157 5.46 -1.45 7.10
CA ALA A 157 6.68 -0.67 6.96
C ALA A 157 7.47 -0.54 8.28
N HIS A 158 6.84 -0.78 9.42
CA HIS A 158 7.48 -0.85 10.75
C HIS A 158 7.60 -2.30 11.27
N SER A 159 7.52 -3.30 10.39
CA SER A 159 7.65 -4.71 10.80
C SER A 159 8.95 -4.92 11.57
N ASN A 160 8.85 -5.60 12.71
CA ASN A 160 9.95 -5.98 13.57
C ASN A 160 10.07 -7.51 13.68
N ASN A 161 9.92 -8.19 12.54
CA ASN A 161 10.03 -9.65 12.48
C ASN A 161 11.44 -10.10 12.91
N GLN A 162 11.50 -11.19 13.66
CA GLN A 162 12.75 -11.77 14.17
C GLN A 162 13.70 -12.18 13.05
N ALA A 163 13.16 -12.72 11.95
CA ALA A 163 13.94 -13.08 10.77
C ALA A 163 14.22 -11.84 9.91
N PRO A 164 15.50 -11.43 9.74
CA PRO A 164 15.86 -10.21 8.99
C PRO A 164 15.33 -10.19 7.55
N ASP A 165 15.43 -11.31 6.83
CA ASP A 165 14.94 -11.40 5.45
C ASP A 165 13.44 -11.20 5.35
N VAL A 166 12.69 -11.78 6.29
CA VAL A 166 11.22 -11.65 6.35
C VAL A 166 10.86 -10.21 6.75
N ARG A 167 11.56 -9.63 7.73
CA ARG A 167 11.37 -8.24 8.15
C ARG A 167 11.50 -7.30 6.95
N ILE A 168 12.59 -7.43 6.19
CA ILE A 168 12.85 -6.58 5.03
C ILE A 168 11.78 -6.78 3.95
N LYS A 169 11.43 -8.02 3.62
CA LYS A 169 10.36 -8.30 2.62
C LYS A 169 9.02 -7.69 3.02
N VAL A 170 8.62 -7.79 4.29
CA VAL A 170 7.38 -7.19 4.79
C VAL A 170 7.44 -5.66 4.76
N ARG A 171 8.56 -5.06 5.17
CA ARG A 171 8.75 -3.60 5.12
C ARG A 171 8.67 -3.08 3.69
N VAL A 172 9.37 -3.71 2.75
CA VAL A 172 9.31 -3.37 1.31
C VAL A 172 7.89 -3.52 0.77
N ALA A 173 7.17 -4.59 1.13
CA ALA A 173 5.78 -4.79 0.74
C ALA A 173 4.85 -3.70 1.30
N GLY A 174 5.08 -3.24 2.53
CA GLY A 174 4.39 -2.10 3.12
C GLY A 174 4.67 -0.79 2.38
N LEU A 175 5.95 -0.49 2.14
CA LEU A 175 6.39 0.73 1.44
C LEU A 175 5.84 0.80 0.00
N ARG A 176 5.88 -0.30 -0.75
CA ARG A 176 5.27 -0.37 -2.10
C ARG A 176 3.75 -0.21 -2.05
N GLY A 177 3.11 -0.75 -1.01
CA GLY A 177 1.68 -0.55 -0.76
C GLY A 177 1.35 0.94 -0.56
N LEU A 178 2.12 1.64 0.28
CA LEU A 178 1.98 3.10 0.48
C LEU A 178 2.21 3.87 -0.82
N GLN A 179 3.24 3.52 -1.59
CA GLN A 179 3.49 4.12 -2.91
C GLN A 179 2.30 3.93 -3.85
N GLY A 180 1.69 2.75 -3.87
CA GLY A 180 0.47 2.46 -4.62
C GLY A 180 -0.72 3.32 -4.21
N VAL A 181 -0.91 3.53 -2.90
CA VAL A 181 -1.96 4.45 -2.38
C VAL A 181 -1.70 5.87 -2.88
N VAL A 182 -0.49 6.41 -2.65
CA VAL A 182 -0.10 7.76 -3.09
C VAL A 182 -0.32 7.94 -4.58
N LYS A 183 0.06 6.94 -5.40
CA LYS A 183 -0.14 6.96 -6.85
C LYS A 183 -1.62 7.09 -7.24
N LYS A 184 -2.52 6.40 -6.54
CA LYS A 184 -3.95 6.38 -6.86
C LYS A 184 -4.74 7.58 -6.31
N THR A 185 -4.30 8.17 -5.20
CA THR A 185 -5.09 9.21 -4.50
C THR A 185 -4.60 10.64 -4.71
N SER A 186 -3.38 10.86 -5.22
CA SER A 186 -2.83 12.21 -5.31
C SER A 186 -3.29 13.02 -6.52
N SER A 187 -4.05 12.42 -7.44
CA SER A 187 -4.32 12.99 -8.77
C SER A 187 -5.72 13.59 -8.91
N ASP A 188 -6.57 13.51 -7.88
CA ASP A 188 -7.99 13.83 -8.01
C ASP A 188 -8.54 14.50 -6.74
N GLU A 189 -9.01 15.74 -6.89
CA GLU A 189 -9.53 16.60 -5.81
C GLU A 189 -10.84 16.08 -5.21
N LEU A 190 -11.51 15.12 -5.86
CA LEU A 190 -12.79 14.55 -5.42
C LEU A 190 -12.64 13.23 -4.63
N GLN A 191 -11.41 12.74 -4.43
CA GLN A 191 -11.14 11.50 -3.68
C GLN A 191 -10.87 11.75 -2.19
N VAL A 192 -10.75 10.65 -1.42
CA VAL A 192 -10.25 10.68 -0.04
C VAL A 192 -8.96 11.49 -0.01
N ASN A 193 -8.98 12.59 0.74
CA ASN A 193 -7.87 13.52 0.78
C ASN A 193 -6.67 12.87 1.47
N ILE A 194 -5.77 12.28 0.68
CA ILE A 194 -4.55 11.64 1.19
C ILE A 194 -3.71 12.61 2.02
N TRP A 195 -3.85 13.92 1.80
CA TRP A 195 -3.14 14.98 2.50
C TRP A 195 -3.69 15.29 3.90
N ASP A 196 -4.79 14.64 4.29
CA ASP A 196 -5.32 14.74 5.64
C ASP A 196 -4.32 14.20 6.66
N LYS A 197 -4.30 14.85 7.82
CA LYS A 197 -3.39 14.53 8.93
C LYS A 197 -3.42 13.05 9.31
N VAL A 198 -4.60 12.42 9.32
CA VAL A 198 -4.78 11.00 9.68
C VAL A 198 -4.00 10.03 8.77
N HIS A 199 -3.68 10.43 7.55
CA HIS A 199 -2.90 9.65 6.59
C HIS A 199 -1.44 10.07 6.58
N MET A 200 -1.15 11.37 6.48
CA MET A 200 0.22 11.88 6.40
C MET A 200 1.04 11.61 7.67
N ASP A 201 0.42 11.63 8.85
CA ASP A 201 1.06 11.28 10.12
C ASP A 201 1.40 9.78 10.23
N LYS A 202 0.94 8.95 9.28
CA LYS A 202 1.34 7.53 9.16
C LYS A 202 2.34 7.35 8.02
N ILE A 203 2.06 7.95 6.86
CA ILE A 203 2.87 7.79 5.64
C ILE A 203 4.26 8.37 5.84
N VAL A 204 4.38 9.66 6.14
CA VAL A 204 5.68 10.34 6.19
C VAL A 204 6.61 9.71 7.25
N PRO A 205 6.17 9.46 8.50
CA PRO A 205 7.02 8.78 9.48
C PRO A 205 7.44 7.37 9.06
N SER A 206 6.57 6.60 8.36
CA SER A 206 6.91 5.27 7.85
C SER A 206 8.03 5.32 6.82
N LEU A 207 8.02 6.34 5.94
CA LEU A 207 9.07 6.55 4.95
C LEU A 207 10.38 6.93 5.63
N LEU A 208 10.33 7.92 6.54
CA LEU A 208 11.53 8.40 7.24
C LEU A 208 12.17 7.32 8.12
N TYR A 209 11.36 6.50 8.81
CA TYR A 209 11.85 5.36 9.60
C TYR A 209 12.71 4.41 8.74
N ASN A 210 12.22 4.04 7.56
CA ASN A 210 12.94 3.13 6.64
C ASN A 210 14.10 3.82 5.89
N MET A 211 14.09 5.15 5.77
CA MET A 211 15.21 5.92 5.24
C MET A 211 16.36 6.03 6.25
N HIS A 212 16.05 5.98 7.54
CA HIS A 212 17.03 6.06 8.62
C HIS A 212 17.66 4.71 8.94
N GLU A 213 16.88 3.63 8.96
CA GLU A 213 17.43 2.30 9.24
C GLU A 213 18.28 1.77 8.08
N GLU A 214 19.59 1.73 8.30
CA GLU A 214 20.56 1.10 7.38
C GLU A 214 20.59 -0.42 7.59
N ASP A 215 19.58 -1.16 7.14
CA ASP A 215 19.69 -2.63 7.03
C ASP A 215 20.82 -2.95 6.02
N SER A 216 22.00 -3.28 6.53
CA SER A 216 23.28 -3.27 5.78
C SER A 216 23.55 -4.53 4.95
N GLN A 217 22.55 -5.40 4.75
CA GLN A 217 22.78 -6.78 4.29
C GLN A 217 22.20 -7.15 2.91
N LEU A 218 21.59 -6.22 2.14
CA LEU A 218 20.95 -6.55 0.85
C LEU A 218 21.41 -5.66 -0.31
N GLN A 219 21.40 -6.24 -1.53
CA GLN A 219 21.69 -5.58 -2.80
C GLN A 219 20.74 -4.40 -3.09
N ASP A 220 21.27 -3.36 -3.74
CA ASP A 220 20.77 -1.97 -3.74
C ASP A 220 19.33 -1.71 -4.23
N THR A 221 18.72 -2.59 -5.03
CA THR A 221 17.42 -2.33 -5.68
C THR A 221 16.19 -2.75 -4.86
N THR A 222 16.38 -3.54 -3.79
CA THR A 222 15.28 -4.04 -2.94
C THR A 222 15.40 -3.58 -1.48
N ARG A 223 16.23 -2.56 -1.22
CA ARG A 223 16.40 -2.03 0.13
C ARG A 223 15.18 -1.20 0.54
N PRO A 224 14.65 -1.35 1.77
CA PRO A 224 13.57 -0.50 2.28
C PRO A 224 13.87 0.99 2.12
N THR A 225 15.12 1.40 2.36
CA THR A 225 15.62 2.77 2.18
C THR A 225 15.34 3.30 0.77
N THR A 226 15.72 2.57 -0.29
CA THR A 226 15.56 3.01 -1.68
C THR A 226 14.08 3.16 -2.06
N VAL A 227 13.23 2.25 -1.59
CA VAL A 227 11.78 2.30 -1.84
C VAL A 227 11.16 3.49 -1.08
N ALA A 228 11.58 3.71 0.16
CA ALA A 228 11.10 4.81 0.98
C ALA A 228 11.50 6.18 0.41
N GLU A 229 12.75 6.33 -0.05
CA GLU A 229 13.21 7.56 -0.71
C GLU A 229 12.42 7.83 -1.99
N THR A 230 12.28 6.82 -2.86
CA THR A 230 11.50 6.95 -4.10
C THR A 230 10.05 7.34 -3.79
N CYS A 231 9.43 6.68 -2.81
CA CYS A 231 8.06 7.00 -2.41
C CYS A 231 7.91 8.41 -1.82
N LEU A 232 8.89 8.89 -1.05
CA LEU A 232 8.89 10.25 -0.51
C LEU A 232 9.03 11.28 -1.64
N ARG A 233 9.91 11.02 -2.61
CA ARG A 233 10.05 11.86 -3.81
C ARG A 233 8.73 11.94 -4.58
N ASP A 234 8.14 10.79 -4.88
CA ASP A 234 6.87 10.70 -5.61
C ASP A 234 5.76 11.48 -4.88
N LEU A 235 5.65 11.29 -3.55
CA LEU A 235 4.69 12.02 -2.72
C LEU A 235 4.88 13.53 -2.84
N VAL A 236 6.10 14.03 -2.63
CA VAL A 236 6.39 15.47 -2.67
C VAL A 236 6.18 16.06 -4.07
N CYS A 237 6.56 15.34 -5.14
CA CYS A 237 6.33 15.75 -6.53
C CYS A 237 4.85 15.99 -6.86
N ARG A 238 3.94 15.27 -6.17
CA ARG A 238 2.49 15.35 -6.36
C ARG A 238 1.81 16.39 -5.47
N ALA A 239 2.54 16.99 -4.53
CA ALA A 239 1.98 17.94 -3.59
C ALA A 239 1.74 19.31 -4.23
N ALA A 240 0.48 19.75 -4.27
CA ALA A 240 0.12 21.13 -4.58
C ALA A 240 0.52 22.06 -3.42
N PHE A 241 0.58 23.37 -3.67
CA PHE A 241 0.97 24.40 -2.69
C PHE A 241 0.38 24.21 -1.29
N GLY A 242 -0.95 24.03 -1.20
CA GLY A 242 -1.66 23.87 0.07
C GLY A 242 -1.32 22.58 0.84
N CYS A 243 -0.77 21.58 0.16
CA CYS A 243 -0.48 20.25 0.71
C CYS A 243 0.96 20.07 1.17
N ILE A 244 1.88 20.97 0.78
CA ILE A 244 3.31 20.87 1.15
C ILE A 244 3.50 20.80 2.67
N LYS A 245 2.73 21.59 3.44
CA LYS A 245 2.77 21.56 4.91
C LYS A 245 2.33 20.22 5.50
N SER A 246 1.48 19.47 4.81
CA SER A 246 1.06 18.13 5.22
C SER A 246 2.19 17.10 5.15
N VAL A 247 3.24 17.36 4.36
CA VAL A 247 4.46 16.55 4.36
C VAL A 247 5.49 17.08 5.36
N LEU A 248 5.71 18.40 5.38
CA LEU A 248 6.74 19.03 6.21
C LEU A 248 6.48 18.85 7.71
N LYS A 249 5.23 19.03 8.17
CA LYS A 249 4.88 18.91 9.58
C LYS A 249 5.22 17.53 10.17
N PRO A 250 4.72 16.41 9.63
CA PRO A 250 5.07 15.09 10.17
C PRO A 250 6.57 14.75 9.97
N ALA A 251 7.24 15.30 8.95
CA ALA A 251 8.68 15.13 8.80
C ALA A 251 9.46 15.80 9.94
N LEU A 252 9.14 17.05 10.26
CA LEU A 252 9.72 17.79 11.38
C LEU A 252 9.43 17.08 12.71
N SER A 253 8.17 16.73 12.98
CA SER A 253 7.80 16.00 14.19
C SER A 253 8.49 14.64 14.31
N HIS A 254 8.72 13.94 13.19
CA HIS A 254 9.48 12.69 13.21
C HIS A 254 10.94 12.91 13.65
N LEU A 255 11.60 13.96 13.13
CA LEU A 255 12.97 14.31 13.51
C LEU A 255 13.08 14.69 14.99
N ASP A 256 12.10 15.43 15.53
CA ASP A 256 12.05 15.78 16.95
C ASP A 256 11.89 14.53 17.83
N ASN A 257 10.85 13.74 17.54
CA ASN A 257 10.45 12.59 18.36
C ASN A 257 11.54 11.51 18.42
N HIS A 258 12.33 11.36 17.35
CA HIS A 258 13.38 10.35 17.25
C HIS A 258 14.78 10.93 17.48
N GLN A 259 14.88 12.20 17.89
CA GLN A 259 16.15 12.89 18.18
C GLN A 259 17.14 12.89 17.00
N LEU A 260 16.63 13.00 15.78
CA LEU A 260 17.41 12.86 14.53
C LEU A 260 18.05 14.16 14.03
N TRP A 261 17.97 15.24 14.82
CA TRP A 261 18.66 16.49 14.54
C TRP A 261 20.17 16.39 14.80
N VAL A 262 20.60 15.54 15.72
CA VAL A 262 22.01 15.39 16.10
C VAL A 262 22.34 13.89 16.14
N PRO A 263 23.21 13.38 15.24
CA PRO A 263 23.93 14.10 14.18
C PRO A 263 23.03 14.56 13.02
N ASN A 264 23.34 15.71 12.43
CA ASN A 264 22.51 16.38 11.41
C ASN A 264 22.48 15.69 10.02
N ARG A 265 23.15 14.55 9.84
CA ARG A 265 23.29 13.92 8.52
C ARG A 265 21.94 13.48 7.95
N PHE A 266 21.11 12.85 8.79
CA PHE A 266 19.83 12.34 8.37
C PHE A 266 18.82 13.46 8.09
N ALA A 267 18.73 14.46 8.98
CA ALA A 267 17.86 15.62 8.78
C ALA A 267 18.20 16.38 7.48
N VAL A 268 19.48 16.62 7.18
CA VAL A 268 19.91 17.20 5.90
C VAL A 268 19.50 16.31 4.73
N LYS A 269 19.73 14.99 4.79
CA LYS A 269 19.34 14.05 3.73
C LYS A 269 17.83 14.12 3.45
N CYS A 270 17.00 14.13 4.50
CA CYS A 270 15.55 14.21 4.38
C CYS A 270 15.11 15.50 3.67
N PHE A 271 15.61 16.65 4.11
CA PHE A 271 15.25 17.93 3.52
C PHE A 271 15.82 18.10 2.11
N LYS A 272 16.97 17.52 1.78
CA LYS A 272 17.44 17.46 0.38
C LYS A 272 16.46 16.70 -0.51
N ILE A 273 15.98 15.54 -0.07
CA ILE A 273 14.99 14.76 -0.83
C ILE A 273 13.71 15.58 -1.04
N ILE A 274 13.19 16.20 0.01
CA ILE A 274 11.99 17.04 -0.06
C ILE A 274 12.20 18.23 -1.02
N MET A 275 13.31 18.96 -0.86
CA MET A 275 13.60 20.16 -1.65
C MET A 275 13.84 19.86 -3.14
N TYR A 276 14.52 18.77 -3.47
CA TYR A 276 14.73 18.39 -4.87
C TYR A 276 13.48 17.82 -5.54
N SER A 277 12.49 17.38 -4.77
CA SER A 277 11.24 16.82 -5.30
C SER A 277 10.09 17.81 -5.33
N MET A 278 10.15 18.90 -4.57
CA MET A 278 9.12 19.93 -4.62
C MET A 278 9.30 20.85 -5.82
N GLN A 279 8.21 21.43 -6.31
CA GLN A 279 8.27 22.47 -7.34
C GLN A 279 8.98 23.71 -6.78
N SER A 280 9.86 24.34 -7.57
CA SER A 280 10.70 25.47 -7.14
C SER A 280 9.90 26.64 -6.56
N GLN A 281 8.73 26.92 -7.13
CA GLN A 281 7.79 27.94 -6.65
C GLN A 281 7.32 27.76 -5.20
N TYR A 282 7.34 26.52 -4.68
CA TYR A 282 6.89 26.20 -3.32
C TYR A 282 8.05 26.11 -2.31
N SER A 283 9.30 26.28 -2.74
CA SER A 283 10.50 26.20 -1.89
C SER A 283 10.45 27.11 -0.66
N HIS A 284 9.87 28.31 -0.80
CA HIS A 284 9.70 29.26 0.29
C HIS A 284 8.86 28.71 1.47
N VAL A 285 7.93 27.78 1.20
CA VAL A 285 7.12 27.14 2.24
C VAL A 285 7.96 26.25 3.15
N ALA A 286 8.95 25.55 2.59
CA ALA A 286 9.88 24.73 3.36
C ALA A 286 10.79 25.60 4.25
N ILE A 287 11.31 26.70 3.70
CA ILE A 287 12.12 27.69 4.44
C ILE A 287 11.31 28.28 5.60
N GLN A 288 10.09 28.75 5.34
CA GLN A 288 9.21 29.31 6.37
C GLN A 288 8.88 28.27 7.45
N SER A 289 8.65 27.01 7.07
CA SER A 289 8.36 25.95 8.03
C SER A 289 9.55 25.65 8.93
N LEU A 290 10.78 25.63 8.38
CA LEU A 290 12.01 25.45 9.15
C LEU A 290 12.31 26.64 10.08
N LEU A 291 12.04 27.88 9.64
CA LEU A 291 12.17 29.07 10.47
C LEU A 291 11.19 29.03 11.66
N SER A 292 9.92 28.73 11.38
CA SER A 292 8.91 28.54 12.43
C SER A 292 9.32 27.42 13.40
N HIS A 293 9.87 26.32 12.87
CA HIS A 293 10.37 25.22 13.71
C HIS A 293 11.52 25.64 14.61
N LEU A 294 12.43 26.47 14.11
CA LEU A 294 13.55 27.01 14.89
C LEU A 294 13.04 27.91 16.03
N ASP A 295 12.02 28.73 15.78
CA ASP A 295 11.40 29.60 16.78
C ASP A 295 10.77 28.76 17.92
N ASP A 296 10.13 27.64 17.57
CA ASP A 296 9.57 26.69 18.53
C ASP A 296 10.67 26.00 19.38
N HIS A 297 11.91 25.93 18.88
CA HIS A 297 13.06 25.29 19.54
C HIS A 297 14.02 26.29 20.21
N THR A 298 13.58 27.51 20.51
CA THR A 298 14.43 28.55 21.15
C THR A 298 15.03 28.12 22.49
N ARG A 299 14.31 27.30 23.26
CA ARG A 299 14.72 26.78 24.58
C ARG A 299 15.59 25.54 24.51
N ASP A 300 15.70 24.91 23.34
CA ASP A 300 16.47 23.69 23.16
C ASP A 300 17.98 23.95 23.12
N SER A 301 18.75 22.86 23.17
CA SER A 301 20.21 22.93 23.16
C SER A 301 20.74 23.68 21.93
N ALA A 302 21.86 24.38 22.11
CA ALA A 302 22.53 25.08 21.00
C ALA A 302 22.88 24.12 19.83
N ARG A 303 23.11 22.84 20.12
CA ARG A 303 23.39 21.82 19.11
C ARG A 303 22.17 21.53 18.23
N ILE A 304 20.98 21.39 18.81
CA ILE A 304 19.74 21.18 18.05
C ILE A 304 19.44 22.41 17.19
N LYS A 305 19.52 23.61 17.77
CA LYS A 305 19.34 24.88 17.02
C LYS A 305 20.33 25.01 15.87
N ALA A 306 21.62 24.72 16.10
CA ALA A 306 22.64 24.72 15.05
C ALA A 306 22.34 23.67 13.96
N SER A 307 21.78 22.52 14.33
CA SER A 307 21.36 21.52 13.35
C SER A 307 20.19 21.99 12.48
N ILE A 308 19.15 22.59 13.08
CA ILE A 308 18.01 23.15 12.34
C ILE A 308 18.50 24.26 11.39
N VAL A 309 19.37 25.16 11.85
CA VAL A 309 20.01 26.19 11.02
C VAL A 309 20.85 25.58 9.89
N GLY A 310 21.54 24.46 10.15
CA GLY A 310 22.26 23.72 9.13
C GLY A 310 21.35 23.17 8.02
N VAL A 311 20.19 22.62 8.38
CA VAL A 311 19.18 22.18 7.41
C VAL A 311 18.59 23.36 6.64
N LEU A 312 18.31 24.47 7.33
CA LEU A 312 17.82 25.71 6.72
C LEU A 312 18.81 26.24 5.68
N ARG A 313 20.12 26.25 5.99
CA ARG A 313 21.17 26.66 5.05
C ARG A 313 21.14 25.83 3.77
N GLU A 314 21.09 24.50 3.88
CA GLU A 314 21.04 23.62 2.71
C GLU A 314 19.75 23.83 1.91
N THR A 315 18.63 24.01 2.60
CA THR A 315 17.32 24.30 1.99
C THR A 315 17.34 25.60 1.19
N VAL A 316 17.87 26.68 1.77
CA VAL A 316 18.03 27.98 1.09
C VAL A 316 18.98 27.86 -0.09
N SER A 317 20.08 27.11 0.04
CA SER A 317 21.03 26.90 -1.06
C SER A 317 20.38 26.19 -2.26
N ILE A 318 19.51 25.21 -2.02
CA ILE A 318 18.80 24.50 -3.10
C ILE A 318 17.74 25.42 -3.73
N ALA A 319 17.00 26.17 -2.92
CA ALA A 319 16.01 27.14 -3.40
C ALA A 319 16.64 28.22 -4.29
N ALA A 320 17.79 28.77 -3.87
CA ALA A 320 18.51 29.80 -4.63
C ALA A 320 19.03 29.26 -5.99
N ALA A 321 19.55 28.03 -6.02
CA ALA A 321 20.00 27.40 -7.25
C ALA A 321 18.87 27.18 -8.27
N GLY A 322 17.65 26.92 -7.79
CA GLY A 322 16.45 26.76 -8.64
C GLY A 322 15.79 28.09 -9.04
N SER A 323 16.25 29.23 -8.52
CA SER A 323 15.69 30.57 -8.76
C SER A 323 16.50 31.38 -9.78
N ILE A 324 17.48 30.77 -10.46
CA ILE A 324 18.22 31.43 -11.54
C ILE A 324 17.31 31.44 -12.79
N GLY A 325 16.48 32.47 -12.86
CA GLY A 325 15.65 32.88 -14.00
C GLY A 325 15.60 34.40 -14.03
#